data_AF-A0A1H0QVU3-F1
#
_entry.id   AF-A0A1H0QVU3-F1
#
_cell.length_a   1.000
_cell.length_b   1.000
_cell.length_c   1.000
_cell.angle_alpha   90.00
_cell.angle_beta   90.00
_cell.angle_gamma   90.00
#
_symmetry.space_group_name_H-M   'P 1'
#
loop_
_entity.id
_entity.type
_entity.pdbx_description
1 polymer ?
#
loop_
_entity_poly.entity_id
_entity_poly.type
_entity_poly.pdbx_seq_one_letter_code
_entity_poly.pdbx_strand_id
1 'polypeptide(L)'
;MNELLELTVKTHGGLDRWKKFSKVNAHVVPGGVLWHLKGNPGLLDDYNLEVSTYEQHVIFTGFSAADRRSIYTKDRVSVESMITGETIFSRDNPRASFVGHVLETPWDEMHVAYFASYAMWLYLTQPLLFCSI
;
A
#
# COMPACT_ATOMS: atom_id res chain seq x y z
N MET A 1 -23.53 -13.17 -8.20
CA MET A 1 -22.89 -11.88 -8.53
C MET A 1 -23.96 -11.02 -9.21
N ASN A 2 -24.03 -9.71 -8.99
CA ASN A 2 -25.03 -8.88 -9.71
C ASN A 2 -24.47 -8.43 -11.06
N GLU A 3 -25.34 -8.01 -11.98
CA GLU A 3 -24.95 -7.64 -13.36
C GLU A 3 -23.89 -6.53 -13.40
N LEU A 4 -23.98 -5.55 -12.49
CA LEU A 4 -23.03 -4.44 -12.41
C LEU A 4 -21.62 -4.91 -12.00
N LEU A 5 -21.53 -5.81 -11.04
CA LEU A 5 -20.26 -6.38 -10.59
C LEU A 5 -19.64 -7.26 -11.69
N GLU A 6 -20.45 -8.10 -12.35
CA GLU A 6 -19.99 -8.89 -13.51
C GLU A 6 -19.45 -8.01 -14.64
N LEU A 7 -20.18 -6.95 -14.99
CA LEU A 7 -19.77 -6.00 -16.02
C LEU A 7 -18.46 -5.29 -15.63
N THR A 8 -18.34 -4.85 -14.38
CA THR A 8 -17.14 -4.17 -13.87
C THR A 8 -15.93 -5.08 -13.94
N VAL A 9 -16.03 -6.31 -13.42
CA VAL A 9 -14.94 -7.29 -13.44
C VAL A 9 -14.55 -7.65 -14.86
N LYS A 10 -15.52 -7.88 -15.75
CA LYS A 10 -15.26 -8.18 -17.17
C LYS A 10 -14.55 -7.04 -17.88
N THR A 11 -14.95 -5.79 -17.63
CA THR A 11 -14.34 -4.59 -18.23
C THR A 11 -12.88 -4.42 -17.76
N HIS A 12 -12.56 -4.86 -16.55
CA HIS A 12 -11.20 -4.83 -15.98
C HIS A 12 -10.38 -6.11 -16.23
N GLY A 13 -10.72 -6.87 -17.29
CA GLY A 13 -9.94 -8.02 -17.76
C GLY A 13 -10.43 -9.39 -17.29
N GLY A 14 -11.47 -9.45 -16.45
CA GLY A 14 -12.12 -10.69 -16.01
C GLY A 14 -11.39 -11.44 -14.90
N LEU A 15 -12.16 -12.13 -14.05
CA LEU A 15 -11.63 -12.81 -12.87
C LEU A 15 -10.61 -13.91 -13.21
N ASP A 16 -10.86 -14.68 -14.27
CA ASP A 16 -9.95 -15.77 -14.69
C ASP A 16 -8.56 -15.29 -15.08
N ARG A 17 -8.45 -14.05 -15.57
CA ARG A 17 -7.15 -13.45 -15.88
C ARG A 17 -6.46 -13.02 -14.58
N TRP A 18 -7.17 -12.32 -13.70
CA TRP A 18 -6.62 -11.88 -12.42
C TRP A 18 -6.13 -13.05 -11.56
N LYS A 19 -6.87 -14.17 -11.55
CA LYS A 19 -6.50 -15.40 -10.82
C LYS A 19 -5.19 -16.04 -11.31
N LYS A 20 -4.66 -15.64 -12.47
CA LYS A 20 -3.36 -16.15 -12.96
C LYS A 20 -2.16 -15.41 -12.37
N PHE A 21 -2.37 -14.28 -11.70
CA PHE A 21 -1.32 -13.45 -11.15
C PHE A 21 -1.43 -13.40 -9.62
N SER A 22 -0.30 -13.54 -8.95
CA SER A 22 -0.20 -13.39 -7.49
C SER A 22 0.25 -12.00 -7.06
N LYS A 23 0.76 -11.19 -7.99
CA LYS A 23 1.43 -9.92 -7.69
C LYS A 23 1.23 -8.88 -8.79
N VAL A 24 1.23 -7.61 -8.39
CA VAL A 24 1.32 -6.43 -9.27
C VAL A 24 2.57 -5.64 -8.87
N ASN A 25 3.40 -5.29 -9.84
CA ASN A 25 4.53 -4.37 -9.65
C ASN A 25 4.19 -3.04 -10.35
N ALA A 26 4.50 -1.93 -9.69
CA ALA A 26 4.28 -0.61 -10.26
C ALA A 26 5.41 0.36 -9.90
N HIS A 27 5.62 1.32 -10.79
CA HIS A 27 6.40 2.53 -10.56
C HIS A 27 5.44 3.70 -10.56
N VAL A 28 5.51 4.55 -9.53
CA VAL A 28 4.53 5.61 -9.30
C VAL A 28 5.24 6.90 -8.93
N VAL A 29 4.82 7.98 -9.61
CA VAL A 29 5.21 9.36 -9.31
C VAL A 29 3.93 10.11 -8.96
N PRO A 30 3.51 10.16 -7.69
CA PRO A 30 2.28 10.84 -7.31
C PRO A 30 2.43 12.36 -7.34
N GLY A 31 1.32 13.03 -7.60
CA GLY A 31 1.19 14.48 -7.39
C GLY A 31 0.40 14.81 -6.12
N GLY A 32 0.16 16.10 -5.92
CA GLY A 32 -0.66 16.60 -4.81
C GLY A 32 0.16 17.05 -3.60
N VAL A 33 -0.55 17.48 -2.54
CA VAL A 33 0.06 18.17 -1.38
C VAL A 33 0.07 17.32 -0.12
N LEU A 34 -0.40 16.07 -0.18
CA LEU A 34 -0.64 15.23 1.01
C LEU A 34 0.63 15.06 1.85
N TRP A 35 1.75 14.69 1.23
CA TRP A 35 3.00 14.46 1.95
C TRP A 35 3.53 15.73 2.61
N HIS A 36 3.39 16.88 1.95
CA HIS A 36 3.74 18.16 2.54
C HIS A 36 2.85 18.51 3.74
N LEU A 37 1.52 18.38 3.57
CA LEU A 37 0.53 18.62 4.62
C LEU A 37 0.76 17.71 5.84
N LYS A 38 1.19 16.48 5.61
CA LYS A 38 1.46 15.48 6.65
C LYS A 38 2.89 15.53 7.20
N GLY A 39 3.71 16.51 6.81
CA GLY A 39 5.05 16.73 7.34
C GLY A 39 6.12 15.75 6.83
N ASN A 40 5.88 15.05 5.72
CA ASN A 40 6.79 14.07 5.12
C ASN A 40 7.10 14.35 3.64
N PRO A 41 7.46 15.59 3.24
CA PRO A 41 7.75 15.89 1.84
C PRO A 41 8.89 15.02 1.29
N GLY A 42 8.79 14.55 0.05
CA GLY A 42 9.84 13.75 -0.60
C GLY A 42 9.83 12.25 -0.26
N LEU A 43 9.11 11.81 0.77
CA LEU A 43 9.20 10.43 1.25
C LEU A 43 8.67 9.40 0.24
N LEU A 44 7.65 9.75 -0.54
CA LEU A 44 7.01 8.90 -1.55
C LEU A 44 6.64 9.74 -2.80
N ASP A 45 7.58 10.52 -3.32
CA ASP A 45 7.38 11.33 -4.54
C ASP A 45 7.72 10.56 -5.83
N ASP A 46 8.54 9.50 -5.71
CA ASP A 46 8.90 8.56 -6.77
C ASP A 46 9.22 7.22 -6.10
N TYR A 47 8.43 6.18 -6.38
CA TYR A 47 8.61 4.89 -5.71
C TYR A 47 8.24 3.70 -6.58
N ASN A 48 8.85 2.56 -6.23
CA ASN A 48 8.47 1.25 -6.73
C ASN A 48 7.77 0.46 -5.62
N LEU A 49 6.73 -0.28 -5.99
CA LEU A 49 6.04 -1.16 -5.07
C LEU A 49 5.62 -2.49 -5.71
N GLU A 50 5.52 -3.50 -4.86
CA GLU A 50 4.92 -4.79 -5.14
C GLU A 50 3.67 -4.98 -4.27
N VAL A 51 2.57 -5.44 -4.88
CA VAL A 51 1.27 -5.65 -4.22
C VAL A 51 0.82 -7.09 -4.47
N SER A 52 0.46 -7.81 -3.41
CA SER A 52 -0.18 -9.14 -3.54
C SER A 52 -1.65 -9.00 -3.95
N THR A 53 -2.09 -9.82 -4.90
CA THR A 53 -3.49 -9.80 -5.40
C THR A 53 -4.47 -10.57 -4.52
N TYR A 54 -3.98 -11.42 -3.62
CA TYR A 54 -4.80 -12.34 -2.81
C TYR A 54 -4.89 -11.96 -1.34
N GLU A 55 -3.89 -11.26 -0.83
CA GLU A 55 -3.81 -10.87 0.56
C GLU A 55 -3.33 -9.43 0.66
N GLN A 56 -3.67 -8.78 1.77
CA GLN A 56 -3.14 -7.47 2.09
C GLN A 56 -1.65 -7.62 2.40
N HIS A 57 -0.84 -7.50 1.36
CA HIS A 57 0.61 -7.52 1.44
C HIS A 57 1.20 -6.56 0.41
N VAL A 58 1.96 -5.57 0.87
CA VAL A 58 2.59 -4.53 0.02
C VAL A 58 4.03 -4.30 0.44
N ILE A 59 4.93 -4.20 -0.53
CA ILE A 59 6.32 -3.83 -0.30
C ILE A 59 6.61 -2.55 -1.07
N PHE A 60 7.12 -1.51 -0.41
CA PHE A 60 7.80 -0.39 -1.06
C PHE A 60 9.30 -0.58 -0.94
N THR A 61 10.02 -0.43 -2.04
CA THR A 61 11.49 -0.50 -2.09
C THR A 61 12.06 0.92 -2.08
N GLY A 62 13.11 1.16 -1.30
CA GLY A 62 13.71 2.49 -1.13
C GLY A 62 12.90 3.40 -0.20
N PHE A 63 12.20 2.84 0.78
CA PHE A 63 11.35 3.61 1.69
C PHE A 63 12.17 4.30 2.79
N SER A 64 12.09 5.63 2.89
CA SER A 64 12.86 6.52 3.78
C SER A 64 14.39 6.52 3.61
N ALA A 65 14.96 5.44 3.07
CA ALA A 65 16.33 5.38 2.57
C ALA A 65 16.44 4.32 1.45
N ALA A 66 17.47 4.46 0.60
CA ALA A 66 17.67 3.59 -0.56
C ALA A 66 17.90 2.11 -0.19
N ASP A 67 18.41 1.83 1.00
CA ASP A 67 18.70 0.50 1.53
C ASP A 67 17.58 -0.06 2.43
N ARG A 68 16.40 0.57 2.43
CA ARG A 68 15.26 0.18 3.24
C ARG A 68 14.05 -0.20 2.39
N ARG A 69 13.22 -1.06 2.95
CA ARG A 69 11.90 -1.38 2.40
C ARG A 69 10.83 -1.28 3.47
N SER A 70 9.64 -0.80 3.12
CA SER A 70 8.48 -0.96 4.00
C SER A 70 7.68 -2.19 3.59
N ILE A 71 7.30 -3.03 4.56
CA ILE A 71 6.42 -4.17 4.34
C ILE A 71 5.13 -3.95 5.12
N TYR A 72 4.01 -4.02 4.43
CA TYR A 72 2.69 -3.99 5.03
C TYR A 72 2.04 -5.36 4.94
N THR A 73 1.44 -5.80 6.04
CA THR A 73 0.42 -6.84 6.10
C THR A 73 -0.83 -6.30 6.78
N LYS A 74 -1.96 -7.00 6.67
CA LYS A 74 -3.24 -6.60 7.28
C LYS A 74 -3.12 -5.99 8.69
N ASP A 75 -2.30 -6.60 9.54
CA ASP A 75 -2.24 -6.28 10.97
C ASP A 75 -0.93 -5.58 11.38
N ARG A 76 0.02 -5.36 10.46
CA ARG A 76 1.34 -4.84 10.77
C ARG A 76 1.94 -4.06 9.61
N VAL A 77 2.71 -3.03 9.92
CA VAL A 77 3.67 -2.43 8.98
C VAL A 77 5.06 -2.41 9.59
N SER A 78 6.08 -2.75 8.81
CA SER A 78 7.49 -2.70 9.19
C SER A 78 8.30 -1.90 8.17
N VAL A 79 9.44 -1.38 8.63
CA VAL A 79 10.54 -0.91 7.79
C VAL A 79 11.74 -1.78 8.10
N GLU A 80 12.32 -2.38 7.08
CA GLU A 80 13.42 -3.34 7.19
C GLU A 80 14.63 -2.88 6.39
N SER A 81 15.82 -3.19 6.88
CA SER A 81 17.05 -3.09 6.07
C SER A 81 17.01 -4.14 4.97
N MET A 82 17.25 -3.72 3.73
CA MET A 82 17.43 -4.64 2.61
C MET A 82 18.82 -5.30 2.61
N ILE A 83 19.76 -4.77 3.39
CA ILE A 83 21.13 -5.32 3.51
C ILE A 83 21.14 -6.45 4.55
N THR A 84 20.61 -6.20 5.74
CA THR A 84 20.66 -7.17 6.85
C THR A 84 19.38 -7.99 7.00
N GLY A 85 18.25 -7.52 6.46
CA GLY A 85 16.94 -8.12 6.67
C GLY A 85 16.33 -7.79 8.04
N GLU A 86 17.01 -7.00 8.87
CA GLU A 86 16.54 -6.66 10.21
C GLU A 86 15.43 -5.62 10.16
N THR A 87 14.42 -5.79 11.03
CA THR A 87 13.40 -4.78 11.25
C THR A 87 13.99 -3.59 12.00
N ILE A 88 13.93 -2.42 11.36
CA ILE A 88 14.37 -1.15 11.94
C ILE A 88 13.24 -0.56 12.78
N PHE A 89 12.04 -0.50 12.21
CA PHE A 89 10.83 -0.02 12.88
C PHE A 89 9.66 -0.93 12.53
N SER A 90 8.70 -1.07 13.45
CA SER A 90 7.44 -1.73 13.14
C SER A 90 6.31 -1.20 13.99
N ARG A 91 5.08 -1.38 13.50
CA ARG A 91 3.85 -1.03 14.19
C ARG A 91 2.81 -2.11 13.92
N ASP A 92 2.38 -2.77 14.99
CA ASP A 92 1.22 -3.66 14.97
C ASP A 92 -0.06 -2.83 15.13
N ASN A 93 -1.18 -3.31 14.58
CA ASN A 93 -2.45 -2.59 14.50
C ASN A 93 -2.28 -1.11 14.08
N PRO A 94 -1.64 -0.84 12.93
CA PRO A 94 -1.27 0.53 12.56
C PRO A 94 -2.47 1.47 12.39
N ARG A 95 -3.67 0.94 12.07
CA ARG A 95 -4.89 1.73 11.99
C ARG A 95 -5.23 2.45 13.30
N ALA A 96 -4.95 1.82 14.45
CA ALA A 96 -5.22 2.41 15.75
C ALA A 96 -4.36 3.67 16.02
N SER A 97 -3.20 3.81 15.37
CA SER A 97 -2.37 5.01 15.51
C SER A 97 -3.00 6.29 14.96
N PHE A 98 -4.07 6.19 14.18
CA PHE A 98 -4.79 7.35 13.64
C PHE A 98 -5.92 7.85 14.56
N VAL A 99 -6.19 7.21 15.70
CA VAL A 99 -7.26 7.63 16.61
C VAL A 99 -7.00 9.05 17.10
N GLY A 100 -7.97 9.94 16.92
CA GLY A 100 -7.87 11.35 17.31
C GLY A 100 -7.12 12.24 16.30
N HIS A 101 -6.62 11.70 15.20
CA HIS A 101 -6.01 12.50 14.14
C HIS A 101 -7.06 13.32 13.39
N VAL A 102 -6.69 14.56 13.10
CA VAL A 102 -7.39 15.47 12.18
C VAL A 102 -6.57 15.66 10.91
N LEU A 103 -7.05 16.50 10.00
CA LEU A 103 -6.39 16.75 8.72
C LEU A 103 -4.98 17.33 8.90
N GLU A 104 -4.79 18.19 9.90
CA GLU A 104 -3.55 18.90 10.18
C GLU A 104 -2.59 18.10 11.07
N THR A 105 -3.03 16.96 11.63
CA THR A 105 -2.17 16.13 12.47
C THR A 105 -1.01 15.59 11.63
N PRO A 106 0.25 15.88 12.00
CA PRO A 106 1.42 15.40 11.28
C PRO A 106 1.54 13.88 11.39
N TRP A 107 2.18 13.29 10.40
CA TRP A 107 2.43 11.85 10.35
C TRP A 107 3.90 11.58 10.60
N ASP A 108 4.19 10.46 11.25
CA ASP A 108 5.53 9.86 11.18
C ASP A 108 5.64 8.92 9.97
N GLU A 109 6.84 8.41 9.70
CA GLU A 109 7.10 7.49 8.59
C GLU A 109 6.21 6.24 8.62
N MET A 110 5.83 5.75 9.81
CA MET A 110 5.00 4.55 9.94
C MET A 110 3.53 4.82 9.59
N HIS A 111 3.02 6.03 9.84
CA HIS A 111 1.71 6.46 9.33
C HIS A 111 1.73 6.53 7.80
N VAL A 112 2.79 7.10 7.21
CA VAL A 112 2.94 7.16 5.74
C VAL A 112 3.03 5.76 5.15
N ALA A 113 3.88 4.89 5.70
CA ALA A 113 4.06 3.51 5.26
C ALA A 113 2.73 2.74 5.28
N TYR A 114 1.97 2.81 6.38
CA TYR A 114 0.66 2.16 6.47
C TYR A 114 -0.35 2.75 5.48
N PHE A 115 -0.51 4.08 5.47
CA PHE A 115 -1.50 4.75 4.64
C PHE A 115 -1.26 4.47 3.15
N ALA A 116 -0.04 4.68 2.68
CA ALA A 116 0.34 4.44 1.30
C ALA A 116 0.13 2.95 0.93
N SER A 117 0.51 2.03 1.82
CA SER A 117 0.37 0.60 1.55
C SER A 117 -1.08 0.15 1.38
N TYR A 118 -1.96 0.46 2.34
CA TYR A 118 -3.35 0.01 2.19
C TYR A 118 -4.05 0.73 1.02
N ALA A 119 -3.74 2.00 0.79
CA ALA A 119 -4.30 2.75 -0.33
C ALA A 119 -3.89 2.14 -1.66
N MET A 120 -2.59 1.89 -1.86
CA MET A 120 -2.07 1.28 -3.08
C MET A 120 -2.57 -0.15 -3.28
N TRP A 121 -2.72 -0.94 -2.20
CA TRP A 121 -3.34 -2.26 -2.27
C TRP A 121 -4.78 -2.15 -2.79
N LEU A 122 -5.59 -1.24 -2.21
CA LEU A 122 -6.96 -1.02 -2.66
C LEU A 122 -7.02 -0.59 -4.12
N TYR A 123 -6.17 0.35 -4.54
CA TYR A 123 -6.19 0.88 -5.91
C TYR A 123 -5.78 -0.17 -6.95
N LEU A 124 -4.72 -0.93 -6.68
CA LEU A 124 -4.18 -1.91 -7.62
C LEU A 124 -4.94 -3.24 -7.62
N THR A 125 -5.78 -3.49 -6.61
CA THR A 125 -6.61 -4.71 -6.51
C THR A 125 -8.11 -4.43 -6.58
N GLN A 126 -8.53 -3.19 -6.87
CA GLN A 126 -9.93 -2.75 -6.78
C GLN A 126 -10.97 -3.71 -7.40
N PRO A 127 -10.76 -4.30 -8.60
CA PRO A 127 -11.75 -5.23 -9.18
C PRO A 127 -11.96 -6.50 -8.35
N LEU A 128 -10.97 -6.92 -7.57
CA LEU A 128 -10.99 -8.14 -6.77
C LEU A 128 -11.66 -7.95 -5.41
N LEU A 129 -11.62 -6.73 -4.85
CA LEU A 129 -12.16 -6.43 -3.51
C LEU A 129 -13.66 -6.75 -3.36
N PHE A 130 -14.39 -6.71 -4.46
CA PHE A 130 -15.84 -6.94 -4.49
C PHE A 130 -16.20 -8.36 -4.92
N CYS A 131 -15.21 -9.18 -5.26
CA CYS A 131 -15.41 -10.58 -5.61
C CYS A 131 -15.28 -11.43 -4.35
N SER A 132 -16.23 -12.34 -4.12
CA SER A 132 -15.99 -13.48 -3.24
C SER A 132 -14.97 -14.39 -3.94
N ILE A 133 -13.72 -14.37 -3.49
CA ILE A 133 -12.65 -15.22 -4.02
C ILE A 133 -12.64 -16.53 -3.26
#